data_AF-A0A1G7SQM3-F1
#
_entry.id   AF-A0A1G7SQM3-F1
#
_cell.length_a   1.000
_cell.length_b   1.000
_cell.length_c   1.000
_cell.angle_alpha   90.00
_cell.angle_beta   90.00
_cell.angle_gamma   90.00
#
_symmetry.space_group_name_H-M   'P 1'
#
loop_
_entity.id
_entity.type
_entity.pdbx_description
1 polymer ?
#
loop_
_entity_poly.entity_id
_entity_poly.type
_entity_poly.pdbx_seq_one_letter_code
_entity_poly.pdbx_strand_id
1 'polypeptide(L)'
;MKFSVVIPSFNRSMQLMLTLKAFEKQTCSMDQFEIIIVNDGSTDDTIERLQQYHPPYRLTLLSLKQQSGRSVARNVGVDETKERYIIFCDPDFLVSPNFIQIHTLYHTKYRNTVVSGAPNIWQNVYTHMHADFSMDERGLMHSVLKDTGLWNDQFWEAKETLDVISLDDVQHQTDRLKQVIAPWDVDEPIKAQYAKTDVAPWLLSVTRCLSMPKRLFVRAGGFHEKFFKYGLEDWELGYRLHRRGYKFKVIKKIVGYHQEHPSSFRDADSEFENLQILYKKHGYRDPELTLFAICPPSDKIRVYKNTLRTLRKWKNSKRPSYRRSAQQVRRACARSAKLLYTNPDSPVYKHVSSTLKNGLISLDQIYSGKASPLQKHRKIKSVMDKTCRSLKRG
;
A
#
# COMPACT_ATOMS: atom_id res chain seq x y z
N MET A 1 -21.00 14.73 -6.44
CA MET A 1 -19.63 14.47 -6.97
C MET A 1 -19.68 13.06 -7.53
N LYS A 2 -19.06 12.80 -8.69
CA LYS A 2 -19.06 11.47 -9.30
C LYS A 2 -17.65 10.89 -9.38
N PHE A 3 -17.54 9.57 -9.35
CA PHE A 3 -16.28 8.83 -9.33
C PHE A 3 -16.24 7.72 -10.38
N SER A 4 -15.08 7.51 -10.98
CA SER A 4 -14.80 6.29 -11.74
C SER A 4 -13.92 5.37 -10.89
N VAL A 5 -14.43 4.19 -10.58
CA VAL A 5 -13.68 3.17 -9.83
C VAL A 5 -12.97 2.26 -10.83
N VAL A 6 -11.65 2.19 -10.77
CA VAL A 6 -10.83 1.36 -11.66
C VAL A 6 -10.37 0.12 -10.90
N ILE A 7 -10.75 -1.05 -11.39
CA ILE A 7 -10.48 -2.36 -10.79
C ILE A 7 -9.69 -3.23 -11.78
N PRO A 8 -8.36 -3.37 -11.64
CA PRO A 8 -7.60 -4.36 -12.41
C PRO A 8 -7.87 -5.76 -11.85
N SER A 9 -8.17 -6.73 -12.72
CA SER A 9 -8.42 -8.12 -12.31
C SER A 9 -7.60 -9.11 -13.12
N PHE A 10 -7.03 -10.10 -12.44
CA PHE A 10 -6.35 -11.24 -13.05
C PHE A 10 -6.55 -12.47 -12.15
N ASN A 11 -7.30 -13.47 -12.61
CA ASN A 11 -7.57 -14.71 -11.88
C ASN A 11 -8.08 -14.48 -10.44
N ARG A 12 -9.14 -13.67 -10.33
CA ARG A 12 -9.78 -13.26 -9.07
C ARG A 12 -11.30 -13.32 -9.17
N SER A 13 -11.82 -14.26 -9.96
CA SER A 13 -13.24 -14.36 -10.29
C SER A 13 -14.15 -14.27 -9.06
N MET A 14 -13.98 -15.16 -8.07
CA MET A 14 -14.86 -15.25 -6.90
C MET A 14 -14.79 -14.00 -6.01
N GLN A 15 -13.58 -13.52 -5.69
CA GLN A 15 -13.41 -12.32 -4.87
C GLN A 15 -13.98 -11.08 -5.57
N LEU A 16 -13.76 -10.94 -6.88
CA LEU A 16 -14.28 -9.84 -7.68
C LEU A 16 -15.81 -9.80 -7.61
N MET A 17 -16.48 -10.96 -7.71
CA MET A 17 -17.94 -11.00 -7.62
C MET A 17 -18.45 -10.52 -6.26
N LEU A 18 -17.80 -10.90 -5.14
CA LEU A 18 -18.17 -10.38 -3.81
C LEU A 18 -17.92 -8.86 -3.72
N THR A 19 -16.81 -8.37 -4.25
CA THR A 19 -16.47 -6.94 -4.29
C THR A 19 -17.51 -6.14 -5.09
N LEU A 20 -17.87 -6.61 -6.30
CA LEU A 20 -18.88 -5.97 -7.13
C LEU A 20 -20.27 -5.97 -6.47
N LYS A 21 -20.62 -7.08 -5.79
CA LYS A 21 -21.85 -7.17 -5.02
C LYS A 21 -21.89 -6.18 -3.86
N ALA A 22 -20.75 -5.93 -3.20
CA ALA A 22 -20.64 -4.92 -2.16
C ALA A 22 -20.80 -3.48 -2.68
N PHE A 23 -20.44 -3.20 -3.94
CA PHE A 23 -20.75 -1.92 -4.57
C PHE A 23 -22.25 -1.69 -4.81
N GLU A 24 -23.06 -2.74 -4.93
CA GLU A 24 -24.53 -2.58 -4.99
C GLU A 24 -25.13 -2.06 -3.69
N LYS A 25 -24.34 -2.07 -2.60
CA LYS A 25 -24.76 -1.66 -1.25
C LYS A 25 -24.30 -0.27 -0.85
N GLN A 26 -23.82 0.52 -1.80
CA GLN A 26 -23.47 1.91 -1.50
C GLN A 26 -24.71 2.68 -1.03
N THR A 27 -24.55 3.50 0.01
CA THR A 27 -25.61 4.35 0.57
C THR A 27 -25.90 5.57 -0.30
N CYS A 28 -25.03 5.85 -1.27
CA CYS A 28 -25.23 6.89 -2.26
C CYS A 28 -26.00 6.36 -3.48
N SER A 29 -26.48 7.27 -4.33
CA SER A 29 -27.09 6.87 -5.60
C SER A 29 -26.10 6.13 -6.50
N MET A 30 -26.55 5.08 -7.18
CA MET A 30 -25.73 4.24 -8.07
C MET A 30 -25.24 4.99 -9.32
N ASP A 31 -25.82 6.16 -9.62
CA ASP A 31 -25.34 7.04 -10.69
C ASP A 31 -24.16 7.94 -10.25
N GLN A 32 -23.80 7.94 -8.96
CA GLN A 32 -22.66 8.70 -8.44
C GLN A 32 -21.31 8.03 -8.71
N PHE A 33 -21.31 6.81 -9.22
CA PHE A 33 -20.08 6.16 -9.64
C PHE A 33 -20.30 5.27 -10.87
N GLU A 34 -19.20 5.00 -11.56
CA GLU A 34 -19.07 3.94 -12.55
C GLU A 34 -17.91 3.03 -12.14
N ILE A 35 -17.96 1.77 -12.56
CA ILE A 35 -16.88 0.82 -12.37
C ILE A 35 -16.30 0.45 -13.73
N ILE A 36 -14.98 0.58 -13.85
CA ILE A 36 -14.18 0.14 -14.99
C ILE A 36 -13.36 -1.05 -14.51
N ILE A 37 -13.72 -2.24 -14.98
CA ILE A 37 -12.93 -3.45 -14.76
C ILE A 37 -11.96 -3.61 -15.92
N VAL A 38 -10.69 -3.83 -15.62
CA VAL A 38 -9.68 -4.19 -16.61
C VAL A 38 -9.22 -5.60 -16.33
N ASN A 39 -9.75 -6.55 -17.10
CA ASN A 39 -9.31 -7.92 -17.10
C ASN A 39 -7.93 -8.00 -17.78
N ASP A 40 -6.90 -8.32 -17.01
CA ASP A 40 -5.50 -8.40 -17.44
C ASP A 40 -5.14 -9.81 -17.92
N GLY A 41 -5.98 -10.38 -18.80
CA GLY A 41 -5.78 -11.70 -19.39
C GLY A 41 -6.06 -12.87 -18.44
N SER A 42 -7.14 -12.81 -17.64
CA SER A 42 -7.54 -13.93 -16.78
C SER A 42 -7.81 -15.21 -17.58
N THR A 43 -7.50 -16.34 -16.96
CA THR A 43 -7.67 -17.70 -17.48
C THR A 43 -8.72 -18.51 -16.69
N ASP A 44 -9.23 -17.95 -15.59
CA ASP A 44 -10.36 -18.51 -14.84
C ASP A 44 -11.71 -18.06 -15.45
N ASP A 45 -12.81 -18.34 -14.76
CA ASP A 45 -14.17 -17.99 -15.16
C ASP A 45 -14.51 -16.49 -15.00
N THR A 46 -13.52 -15.61 -14.74
CA THR A 46 -13.75 -14.16 -14.51
C THR A 46 -14.55 -13.52 -15.64
N ILE A 47 -14.19 -13.78 -16.91
CA ILE A 47 -14.85 -13.14 -18.06
C ILE A 47 -16.31 -13.60 -18.18
N GLU A 48 -16.56 -14.90 -18.03
CA GLU A 48 -17.89 -15.49 -18.11
C GLU A 48 -18.83 -14.87 -17.07
N ARG A 49 -18.38 -14.80 -15.81
CA ARG A 49 -19.18 -14.21 -14.73
C ARG A 49 -19.49 -12.74 -14.98
N LEU A 50 -18.51 -11.98 -15.46
CA LEU A 50 -18.70 -10.54 -15.72
C LEU A 50 -19.65 -10.28 -16.91
N GLN A 51 -19.68 -11.16 -17.92
CA GLN A 51 -20.62 -11.04 -19.04
C GLN A 51 -22.07 -11.27 -18.60
N GLN A 52 -22.29 -12.13 -17.61
CA GLN A 52 -23.62 -12.43 -17.06
C GLN A 52 -24.03 -11.47 -15.93
N TYR A 53 -23.13 -10.60 -15.47
CA TYR A 53 -23.36 -9.73 -14.33
C TYR A 53 -23.95 -8.37 -14.76
N HIS A 54 -25.12 -8.06 -14.22
CA HIS A 54 -25.86 -6.82 -14.53
C HIS A 54 -26.14 -6.02 -13.25
N PRO A 55 -25.19 -5.17 -12.81
CA PRO A 55 -25.36 -4.36 -11.61
C PRO A 55 -26.27 -3.13 -11.83
N PRO A 56 -26.79 -2.52 -10.75
CA PRO A 56 -27.56 -1.28 -10.80
C PRO A 56 -26.70 -0.02 -11.06
N TYR A 57 -25.37 -0.14 -11.02
CA TYR A 57 -24.43 0.93 -11.38
C TYR A 57 -23.85 0.70 -12.78
N ARG A 58 -23.28 1.74 -13.38
CA ARG A 58 -22.63 1.61 -14.70
C ARG A 58 -21.35 0.77 -14.57
N LEU A 59 -21.29 -0.31 -15.33
CA LEU A 59 -20.14 -1.21 -15.39
C LEU A 59 -19.57 -1.24 -16.82
N THR A 60 -18.26 -1.04 -16.94
CA THR A 60 -17.50 -1.19 -18.19
C THR A 60 -16.45 -2.27 -18.00
N LEU A 61 -16.41 -3.25 -18.89
CA LEU A 61 -15.39 -4.31 -18.92
C LEU A 61 -14.44 -4.06 -20.08
N LEU A 62 -13.15 -3.94 -19.78
CA LEU A 62 -12.05 -3.95 -20.75
C LEU A 62 -11.26 -5.23 -20.56
N SER A 63 -10.85 -5.87 -21.66
CA SER A 63 -9.99 -7.06 -21.62
C SER A 63 -8.71 -6.82 -22.41
N LEU A 64 -7.58 -7.05 -21.75
CA LEU A 64 -6.27 -7.07 -22.39
C LEU A 64 -6.03 -8.43 -23.03
N LYS A 65 -5.33 -8.44 -24.16
CA LYS A 65 -5.08 -9.67 -24.94
C LYS A 65 -4.25 -10.71 -24.18
N GLN A 66 -3.38 -10.24 -23.29
CA GLN A 66 -2.49 -11.04 -22.46
C GLN A 66 -2.20 -10.28 -21.17
N GLN A 67 -1.68 -11.00 -20.17
CA GLN A 67 -1.24 -10.39 -18.92
C GLN A 67 -0.12 -9.37 -19.18
N SER A 68 -0.42 -8.11 -18.86
CA SER A 68 0.40 -6.94 -19.09
C SER A 68 0.84 -6.26 -17.78
N GLY A 69 0.30 -6.71 -16.65
CA GLY A 69 0.64 -6.25 -15.31
C GLY A 69 -0.27 -5.13 -14.81
N ARG A 70 -0.38 -5.03 -13.48
CA ARG A 70 -1.33 -4.12 -12.79
C ARG A 70 -1.14 -2.65 -13.18
N SER A 71 0.10 -2.23 -13.43
CA SER A 71 0.41 -0.86 -13.87
C SER A 71 -0.24 -0.52 -15.22
N VAL A 72 -0.12 -1.41 -16.20
CA VAL A 72 -0.71 -1.25 -17.54
C VAL A 72 -2.23 -1.29 -17.42
N ALA A 73 -2.77 -2.30 -16.71
CA ALA A 73 -4.21 -2.44 -16.52
C ALA A 73 -4.85 -1.18 -15.88
N ARG A 74 -4.20 -0.61 -14.86
CA ARG A 74 -4.68 0.64 -14.23
C ARG A 74 -4.60 1.86 -15.16
N ASN A 75 -3.55 1.97 -15.98
CA ASN A 75 -3.43 3.06 -16.96
C ASN A 75 -4.57 2.98 -17.99
N VAL A 76 -4.76 1.81 -18.61
CA VAL A 76 -5.84 1.55 -19.57
C VAL A 76 -7.21 1.84 -18.96
N GLY A 77 -7.44 1.39 -17.73
CA GLY A 77 -8.70 1.64 -17.03
C GLY A 77 -8.94 3.13 -16.78
N VAL A 78 -7.92 3.89 -16.40
CA VAL A 78 -8.03 5.36 -16.21
C VAL A 78 -8.32 6.08 -17.53
N ASP A 79 -7.78 5.62 -18.65
CA ASP A 79 -8.03 6.26 -19.95
C ASP A 79 -9.52 6.20 -20.32
N GLU A 80 -10.21 5.11 -19.99
CA GLU A 80 -11.65 4.92 -20.22
C GLU A 80 -12.56 5.69 -19.22
N THR A 81 -12.01 6.14 -18.08
CA THR A 81 -12.83 6.85 -17.07
C THR A 81 -13.44 8.15 -17.58
N LYS A 82 -14.72 8.39 -17.28
CA LYS A 82 -15.45 9.59 -17.70
C LYS A 82 -15.47 10.66 -16.62
N GLU A 83 -15.30 10.28 -15.36
CA GLU A 83 -15.46 11.19 -14.24
C GLU A 83 -14.19 11.95 -13.87
N ARG A 84 -14.39 13.09 -13.20
CA ARG A 84 -13.31 13.98 -12.76
C ARG A 84 -12.43 13.35 -11.66
N TYR A 85 -12.99 12.44 -10.87
CA TYR A 85 -12.30 11.77 -9.77
C TYR A 85 -12.20 10.28 -10.06
N ILE A 86 -11.03 9.73 -9.82
CA ILE A 86 -10.77 8.29 -9.94
C ILE A 86 -10.56 7.69 -8.55
N ILE A 87 -10.99 6.45 -8.39
CA ILE A 87 -10.71 5.60 -7.24
C ILE A 87 -10.08 4.32 -7.77
N PHE A 88 -8.88 3.99 -7.33
CA PHE A 88 -8.34 2.65 -7.50
C PHE A 88 -8.90 1.76 -6.39
N CYS A 89 -9.35 0.58 -6.80
CA CYS A 89 -9.81 -0.49 -5.92
C CYS A 89 -9.27 -1.81 -6.44
N ASP A 90 -8.86 -2.70 -5.55
CA ASP A 90 -8.41 -4.04 -5.93
C ASP A 90 -9.64 -4.99 -6.03
N PRO A 91 -9.55 -6.07 -6.82
CA PRO A 91 -10.69 -6.96 -7.08
C PRO A 91 -11.07 -7.80 -5.85
N ASP A 92 -10.20 -7.86 -4.86
CA ASP A 92 -10.35 -8.57 -3.59
C ASP A 92 -10.62 -7.62 -2.42
N PHE A 93 -11.17 -6.43 -2.68
CA PHE A 93 -11.51 -5.48 -1.62
C PHE A 93 -13.01 -5.38 -1.41
N LEU A 94 -13.51 -5.95 -0.30
CA LEU A 94 -14.92 -5.92 0.06
C LEU A 94 -15.25 -4.53 0.65
N VAL A 95 -15.78 -3.63 -0.19
CA VAL A 95 -16.05 -2.24 0.19
C VAL A 95 -17.21 -2.12 1.18
N SER A 96 -17.14 -1.13 2.08
CA SER A 96 -18.24 -0.83 3.00
C SER A 96 -19.37 -0.06 2.30
N PRO A 97 -20.61 -0.12 2.81
CA PRO A 97 -21.75 0.64 2.27
C PRO A 97 -21.53 2.16 2.15
N ASN A 98 -20.59 2.72 2.93
CA ASN A 98 -20.30 4.15 2.93
C ASN A 98 -19.06 4.52 2.13
N PHE A 99 -18.47 3.59 1.36
CA PHE A 99 -17.21 3.79 0.65
C PHE A 99 -17.23 5.04 -0.24
N ILE A 100 -18.16 5.14 -1.20
CA ILE A 100 -18.26 6.29 -2.11
C ILE A 100 -18.62 7.59 -1.36
N GLN A 101 -19.51 7.51 -0.37
CA GLN A 101 -19.91 8.67 0.43
C GLN A 101 -18.73 9.24 1.24
N ILE A 102 -17.86 8.37 1.78
CA ILE A 102 -16.66 8.78 2.49
C ILE A 102 -15.66 9.44 1.53
N HIS A 103 -15.45 8.90 0.33
CA HIS A 103 -14.63 9.57 -0.69
C HIS A 103 -15.19 10.95 -1.06
N THR A 104 -16.51 11.07 -1.23
CA THR A 104 -17.21 12.35 -1.47
C THR A 104 -16.91 13.37 -0.37
N LEU A 105 -17.03 12.96 0.90
CA LEU A 105 -16.77 13.82 2.06
C LEU A 105 -15.32 14.34 2.04
N TYR A 106 -14.34 13.47 1.82
CA TYR A 106 -12.93 13.85 1.83
C TYR A 106 -12.57 14.77 0.66
N HIS A 107 -13.05 14.50 -0.56
CA HIS A 107 -12.75 15.34 -1.72
C HIS A 107 -13.50 16.67 -1.72
N THR A 108 -14.65 16.74 -1.04
CA THR A 108 -15.36 18.00 -0.77
C THR A 108 -14.56 18.87 0.19
N LYS A 109 -14.06 18.29 1.28
CA LYS A 109 -13.27 19.00 2.30
C LYS A 109 -11.85 19.34 1.85
N TYR A 110 -11.22 18.45 1.09
CA TYR A 110 -9.82 18.56 0.66
C TYR A 110 -9.73 18.49 -0.86
N ARG A 111 -9.97 19.62 -1.53
CA ARG A 111 -9.83 19.71 -2.98
C ARG A 111 -8.39 19.43 -3.41
N ASN A 112 -8.22 18.91 -4.63
CA ASN A 112 -6.89 18.74 -5.27
C ASN A 112 -5.89 17.90 -4.44
N THR A 113 -6.41 16.88 -3.76
CA THR A 113 -5.67 16.08 -2.79
C THR A 113 -5.77 14.60 -3.16
N VAL A 114 -4.72 13.85 -2.88
CA VAL A 114 -4.72 12.38 -2.93
C VAL A 114 -5.29 11.86 -1.62
N VAL A 115 -6.34 11.06 -1.68
CA VAL A 115 -7.06 10.54 -0.52
C VAL A 115 -6.91 9.03 -0.50
N SER A 116 -6.48 8.47 0.63
CA SER A 116 -6.19 7.04 0.75
C SER A 116 -6.85 6.43 1.98
N GLY A 117 -7.27 5.18 1.86
CA GLY A 117 -7.70 4.34 2.99
C GLY A 117 -6.55 3.82 3.85
N ALA A 118 -5.31 3.80 3.35
CA ALA A 118 -4.18 3.24 4.07
C ALA A 118 -3.83 4.02 5.34
N PRO A 119 -3.57 3.36 6.47
CA PRO A 119 -3.42 1.90 6.62
C PRO A 119 -4.71 1.19 7.11
N ASN A 120 -5.85 1.88 7.21
CA ASN A 120 -7.11 1.31 7.75
C ASN A 120 -7.82 0.33 6.80
N ILE A 121 -7.20 0.01 5.65
CA ILE A 121 -7.69 -0.92 4.63
C ILE A 121 -6.85 -2.22 4.59
N TRP A 122 -5.99 -2.41 5.60
CA TRP A 122 -5.16 -3.61 5.75
C TRP A 122 -5.79 -4.64 6.67
N GLN A 123 -7.00 -4.39 7.17
CA GLN A 123 -7.77 -5.39 7.88
C GLN A 123 -8.31 -6.43 6.88
N ASN A 124 -8.15 -7.70 7.24
CA ASN A 124 -8.40 -8.82 6.37
C ASN A 124 -9.71 -9.54 6.72
N VAL A 125 -10.26 -10.27 5.75
CA VAL A 125 -11.49 -11.06 5.88
C VAL A 125 -11.34 -12.40 5.14
N TYR A 126 -11.81 -13.49 5.75
CA TYR A 126 -11.77 -14.83 5.16
C TYR A 126 -13.09 -15.14 4.44
N THR A 127 -13.22 -14.71 3.19
CA THR A 127 -14.44 -14.95 2.39
C THR A 127 -14.49 -16.32 1.74
N HIS A 128 -13.34 -16.95 1.51
CA HIS A 128 -13.21 -18.25 0.88
C HIS A 128 -12.14 -19.08 1.59
N MET A 129 -12.32 -20.39 1.60
CA MET A 129 -11.25 -21.35 1.84
C MET A 129 -10.63 -21.66 0.47
N HIS A 130 -9.39 -21.25 0.22
CA HIS A 130 -8.76 -21.51 -1.08
C HIS A 130 -8.15 -22.90 -1.14
N ALA A 131 -8.36 -23.60 -2.26
CA ALA A 131 -7.83 -24.95 -2.48
C ALA A 131 -6.33 -25.06 -2.18
N ASP A 132 -5.57 -24.06 -2.61
CA ASP A 132 -4.13 -24.00 -2.51
C ASP A 132 -3.64 -23.39 -1.19
N PHE A 133 -4.51 -23.16 -0.19
CA PHE A 133 -4.06 -22.79 1.14
C PHE A 133 -3.18 -23.88 1.77
N SER A 134 -2.03 -23.46 2.30
CA SER A 134 -1.13 -24.33 3.08
C SER A 134 -1.77 -24.72 4.42
N MET A 135 -1.22 -25.73 5.11
CA MET A 135 -1.74 -26.12 6.43
C MET A 135 -1.65 -24.98 7.46
N ASP A 136 -0.61 -24.15 7.39
CA ASP A 136 -0.49 -22.97 8.26
C ASP A 136 -1.55 -21.92 7.94
N GLU A 137 -1.80 -21.65 6.64
CA GLU A 137 -2.83 -20.72 6.19
C GLU A 137 -4.24 -21.22 6.59
N ARG A 138 -4.51 -22.52 6.44
CA ARG A 138 -5.74 -23.17 6.94
C ARG A 138 -5.84 -23.06 8.46
N GLY A 139 -4.74 -23.24 9.17
CA GLY A 139 -4.66 -23.07 10.63
C GLY A 139 -5.01 -21.66 11.10
N LEU A 140 -4.50 -20.64 10.41
CA LEU A 140 -4.86 -19.24 10.68
C LEU A 140 -6.35 -19.00 10.43
N MET A 141 -6.88 -19.46 9.30
CA MET A 141 -8.31 -19.35 9.00
C MET A 141 -9.18 -20.06 10.04
N HIS A 142 -8.82 -21.29 10.41
CA HIS A 142 -9.50 -22.07 11.46
C HIS A 142 -9.52 -21.31 12.79
N SER A 143 -8.40 -20.68 13.18
CA SER A 143 -8.34 -19.91 14.42
C SER A 143 -9.32 -18.74 14.48
N VAL A 144 -9.72 -18.20 13.31
CA VAL A 144 -10.71 -17.11 13.20
C VAL A 144 -12.13 -17.67 13.16
N LEU A 145 -12.38 -18.71 12.37
CA LEU A 145 -13.74 -19.17 12.06
C LEU A 145 -14.32 -20.19 13.06
N LYS A 146 -13.47 -20.90 13.80
CA LYS A 146 -13.93 -21.96 14.73
C LYS A 146 -14.87 -21.41 15.81
N ASP A 147 -14.56 -20.23 16.36
CA ASP A 147 -15.31 -19.64 17.47
C ASP A 147 -16.59 -18.94 16.99
N THR A 148 -16.75 -18.79 15.67
CA THR A 148 -17.94 -18.19 15.05
C THR A 148 -18.91 -19.23 14.50
N GLY A 149 -18.56 -20.52 14.55
CA GLY A 149 -19.35 -21.61 13.97
C GLY A 149 -19.36 -21.61 12.43
N LEU A 150 -18.47 -20.86 11.78
CA LEU A 150 -18.35 -20.79 10.32
C LEU A 150 -17.28 -21.75 9.77
N TRP A 151 -16.53 -22.41 10.64
CA TRP A 151 -15.59 -23.44 10.25
C TRP A 151 -16.31 -24.75 9.91
N ASN A 152 -15.89 -25.38 8.82
CA ASN A 152 -16.28 -26.74 8.44
C ASN A 152 -15.02 -27.61 8.41
N ASP A 153 -15.01 -28.76 9.09
CA ASP A 153 -13.84 -29.64 9.15
C ASP A 153 -13.41 -30.17 7.77
N GLN A 154 -14.31 -30.19 6.79
CA GLN A 154 -13.95 -30.50 5.40
C GLN A 154 -12.96 -29.49 4.81
N PHE A 155 -12.86 -28.26 5.35
CA PHE A 155 -11.87 -27.26 4.94
C PHE A 155 -10.43 -27.72 5.17
N TRP A 156 -10.18 -28.68 6.07
CA TRP A 156 -8.84 -29.24 6.24
C TRP A 156 -8.37 -30.05 5.04
N GLU A 157 -9.29 -30.66 4.29
CA GLU A 157 -8.98 -31.61 3.21
C GLU A 157 -9.48 -31.14 1.83
N ALA A 158 -10.16 -30.00 1.80
CA ALA A 158 -10.77 -29.48 0.59
C ALA A 158 -9.73 -29.22 -0.51
N LYS A 159 -10.06 -29.71 -1.71
CA LYS A 159 -9.23 -29.66 -2.93
C LYS A 159 -9.69 -28.59 -3.92
N GLU A 160 -10.83 -27.98 -3.64
CA GLU A 160 -11.43 -26.91 -4.42
C GLU A 160 -11.63 -25.71 -3.51
N THR A 161 -11.70 -24.52 -4.09
CA THR A 161 -11.99 -23.31 -3.32
C THR A 161 -13.46 -23.31 -2.93
N LEU A 162 -13.74 -23.11 -1.66
CA LEU A 162 -15.09 -23.16 -1.09
C LEU A 162 -15.47 -21.81 -0.50
N ASP A 163 -16.73 -21.42 -0.69
CA ASP A 163 -17.28 -20.19 -0.13
C ASP A 163 -17.44 -20.32 1.40
N VAL A 164 -16.93 -19.34 2.13
CA VAL A 164 -17.33 -19.10 3.53
C VAL A 164 -18.43 -18.05 3.58
N ILE A 165 -18.32 -17.06 2.69
CA ILE A 165 -19.26 -15.97 2.47
C ILE A 165 -19.80 -16.08 1.05
N SER A 166 -21.12 -16.15 0.95
CA SER A 166 -21.83 -16.19 -0.34
C SER A 166 -22.12 -14.78 -0.88
N LEU A 167 -22.54 -14.70 -2.14
CA LEU A 167 -23.10 -13.47 -2.71
C LEU A 167 -24.38 -13.03 -1.96
N ASP A 168 -25.15 -13.97 -1.42
CA ASP A 168 -26.36 -13.70 -0.64
C ASP A 168 -26.03 -13.01 0.69
N ASP A 169 -24.96 -13.44 1.35
CA ASP A 169 -24.47 -12.81 2.57
C ASP A 169 -24.11 -11.33 2.35
N VAL A 170 -23.47 -11.03 1.23
CA VAL A 170 -23.17 -9.65 0.82
C VAL A 170 -24.43 -8.89 0.43
N GLN A 171 -25.35 -9.55 -0.28
CA GLN A 171 -26.62 -8.97 -0.72
C GLN A 171 -27.47 -8.50 0.47
N HIS A 172 -27.55 -9.32 1.51
CA HIS A 172 -28.39 -9.10 2.70
C HIS A 172 -27.63 -8.49 3.88
N GLN A 173 -26.33 -8.23 3.74
CA GLN A 173 -25.45 -7.71 4.80
C GLN A 173 -25.57 -8.52 6.09
N THR A 174 -25.53 -9.84 5.97
CA THR A 174 -25.71 -10.75 7.10
C THR A 174 -24.61 -10.56 8.13
N ASP A 175 -24.89 -10.94 9.39
CA ASP A 175 -23.88 -10.84 10.46
C ASP A 175 -22.67 -11.76 10.23
N ARG A 176 -22.76 -12.73 9.32
CA ARG A 176 -21.64 -13.60 8.90
C ARG A 176 -20.45 -12.79 8.40
N LEU A 177 -20.68 -11.66 7.71
CA LEU A 177 -19.60 -10.78 7.25
C LEU A 177 -18.73 -10.24 8.39
N LYS A 178 -19.30 -10.03 9.58
CA LYS A 178 -18.54 -9.55 10.75
C LYS A 178 -17.76 -10.67 11.42
N GLN A 179 -18.26 -11.91 11.31
CA GLN A 179 -17.68 -13.11 11.91
C GLN A 179 -16.43 -13.60 11.17
N VAL A 180 -16.28 -13.27 9.89
CA VAL A 180 -15.12 -13.67 9.07
C VAL A 180 -13.97 -12.66 9.06
N ILE A 181 -14.10 -11.55 9.78
CA ILE A 181 -13.07 -10.51 9.87
C ILE A 181 -11.94 -11.01 10.77
N ALA A 182 -10.70 -10.89 10.28
CA ALA A 182 -9.54 -11.19 11.08
C ALA A 182 -9.48 -10.28 12.33
N PRO A 183 -9.24 -10.84 13.53
CA PRO A 183 -9.25 -10.07 14.76
C PRO A 183 -8.02 -9.15 14.92
N TRP A 184 -7.00 -9.32 14.07
CA TRP A 184 -5.82 -8.47 14.05
C TRP A 184 -5.96 -7.29 13.07
N ASP A 185 -5.50 -6.12 13.53
CA ASP A 185 -5.49 -4.87 12.76
C ASP A 185 -4.16 -4.13 13.04
N VAL A 186 -3.90 -3.09 12.27
CA VAL A 186 -2.72 -2.25 12.39
C VAL A 186 -2.77 -1.45 13.70
N ASP A 187 -1.70 -1.54 14.48
CA ASP A 187 -1.56 -0.81 15.74
C ASP A 187 -1.79 0.71 15.60
N GLU A 188 -2.49 1.31 16.57
CA GLU A 188 -2.77 2.75 16.59
C GLU A 188 -1.52 3.64 16.48
N PRO A 189 -0.38 3.34 17.14
CA PRO A 189 0.87 4.06 16.91
C PRO A 189 1.36 4.05 15.45
N ILE A 190 1.14 2.96 14.71
CA ILE A 190 1.49 2.83 13.29
C ILE A 190 0.51 3.66 12.46
N LYS A 191 -0.81 3.52 12.68
CA LYS A 191 -1.85 4.36 12.05
C LYS A 191 -1.56 5.86 12.23
N ALA A 192 -1.16 6.27 13.43
CA ALA A 192 -0.78 7.63 13.74
C ALA A 192 0.46 8.12 12.98
N GLN A 193 1.42 7.23 12.66
CA GLN A 193 2.55 7.61 11.80
C GLN A 193 2.12 7.82 10.35
N TYR A 194 1.26 6.98 9.78
CA TYR A 194 0.73 7.18 8.43
C TYR A 194 -0.11 8.46 8.32
N ALA A 195 -0.93 8.75 9.33
CA ALA A 195 -1.74 9.96 9.37
C ALA A 195 -0.92 11.27 9.40
N LYS A 196 0.34 11.22 9.88
CA LYS A 196 1.27 12.36 9.82
C LYS A 196 1.86 12.49 8.42
N THR A 197 1.34 13.39 7.61
CA THR A 197 1.81 13.62 6.23
C THR A 197 2.97 14.60 6.12
N ASP A 198 3.76 14.77 7.18
CA ASP A 198 4.85 15.74 7.26
C ASP A 198 6.10 15.29 6.49
N VAL A 199 6.38 13.99 6.49
CA VAL A 199 7.45 13.34 5.70
C VAL A 199 6.91 12.10 5.02
N ALA A 200 7.41 11.81 3.81
CA ALA A 200 7.00 10.68 2.98
C ALA A 200 5.47 10.41 2.96
N PRO A 201 4.63 11.43 2.66
CA PRO A 201 3.17 11.24 2.63
C PRO A 201 2.73 10.30 1.50
N TRP A 202 3.59 10.10 0.50
CA TRP A 202 3.36 9.19 -0.61
C TRP A 202 3.24 7.72 -0.22
N LEU A 203 3.69 7.32 0.98
CA LEU A 203 3.47 5.98 1.54
C LEU A 203 1.98 5.65 1.72
N LEU A 204 1.11 6.68 1.72
CA LEU A 204 -0.33 6.49 1.69
C LEU A 204 -0.84 5.98 0.33
N SER A 205 -0.02 5.98 -0.73
CA SER A 205 -0.48 5.56 -2.06
C SER A 205 -0.56 4.04 -2.09
N VAL A 206 -1.71 3.48 -1.73
CA VAL A 206 -1.99 2.03 -1.78
C VAL A 206 -3.27 1.89 -2.59
N THR A 207 -3.16 1.33 -3.77
CA THR A 207 -4.22 1.39 -4.80
C THR A 207 -5.45 0.55 -4.50
N ARG A 208 -5.42 -0.28 -3.46
CA ARG A 208 -6.63 -0.94 -2.92
C ARG A 208 -7.74 0.06 -2.53
N CYS A 209 -7.36 1.26 -2.09
CA CYS A 209 -8.29 2.35 -1.83
C CYS A 209 -7.55 3.69 -1.93
N LEU A 210 -7.23 4.09 -3.16
CA LEU A 210 -6.56 5.36 -3.46
C LEU A 210 -7.40 6.18 -4.42
N SER A 211 -7.74 7.41 -4.06
CA SER A 211 -8.55 8.30 -4.89
C SER A 211 -7.91 9.66 -5.08
N MET A 212 -8.11 10.23 -6.25
CA MET A 212 -7.60 11.56 -6.59
C MET A 212 -8.36 12.15 -7.77
N PRO A 213 -8.29 13.47 -8.01
CA PRO A 213 -8.73 14.02 -9.29
C PRO A 213 -7.91 13.39 -10.44
N LYS A 214 -8.57 12.93 -11.51
CA LYS A 214 -7.95 12.32 -12.71
C LYS A 214 -6.77 13.15 -13.23
N ARG A 215 -6.94 14.48 -13.25
CA ARG A 215 -5.89 15.43 -13.68
C ARG A 215 -4.58 15.33 -12.89
N LEU A 216 -4.58 14.89 -11.62
CA LEU A 216 -3.34 14.74 -10.84
C LEU A 216 -2.57 13.50 -11.31
N PHE A 217 -3.29 12.40 -11.55
CA PHE A 217 -2.76 11.17 -12.11
C PHE A 217 -2.13 11.40 -13.49
N VAL A 218 -2.87 12.06 -14.40
CA VAL A 218 -2.38 12.39 -15.74
C VAL A 218 -1.14 13.28 -15.67
N ARG A 219 -1.13 14.33 -14.84
CA ARG A 219 0.05 15.21 -14.67
C ARG A 219 1.25 14.51 -14.02
N ALA A 220 1.03 13.46 -13.24
CA ALA A 220 2.10 12.63 -12.73
C ALA A 220 2.71 11.74 -13.82
N GLY A 221 1.93 11.42 -14.86
CA GLY A 221 2.30 10.55 -15.98
C GLY A 221 1.89 9.09 -15.80
N GLY A 222 0.75 8.84 -15.14
CA GLY A 222 0.21 7.49 -14.94
C GLY A 222 1.07 6.58 -14.05
N PHE A 223 0.75 5.29 -13.98
CA PHE A 223 1.64 4.27 -13.41
C PHE A 223 2.83 4.01 -14.33
N HIS A 224 3.96 3.61 -13.75
CA HIS A 224 5.11 3.22 -14.54
C HIS A 224 5.01 1.74 -14.93
N GLU A 225 4.83 1.48 -16.22
CA GLU A 225 4.54 0.14 -16.75
C GLU A 225 5.70 -0.87 -16.66
N LYS A 226 6.88 -0.46 -16.19
CA LYS A 226 7.97 -1.42 -15.89
C LYS A 226 7.73 -2.20 -14.61
N PHE A 227 6.89 -1.67 -13.70
CA PHE A 227 6.44 -2.43 -12.54
C PHE A 227 5.38 -3.43 -13.00
N PHE A 228 5.85 -4.63 -13.34
CA PHE A 228 5.02 -5.74 -13.79
C PHE A 228 4.54 -6.60 -12.62
N LYS A 229 5.46 -6.96 -11.71
CA LYS A 229 5.18 -7.73 -10.48
C LYS A 229 4.60 -6.83 -9.38
N TYR A 230 4.02 -7.45 -8.35
CA TYR A 230 3.42 -6.76 -7.21
C TYR A 230 4.42 -5.87 -6.44
N GLY A 231 4.00 -4.67 -6.05
CA GLY A 231 4.72 -3.86 -5.08
C GLY A 231 5.51 -2.68 -5.67
N LEU A 232 5.59 -1.62 -4.88
CA LEU A 232 6.25 -0.33 -5.15
C LEU A 232 5.67 0.51 -6.30
N GLU A 233 4.82 -0.02 -7.17
CA GLU A 233 4.21 0.74 -8.27
C GLU A 233 3.35 1.91 -7.77
N ASP A 234 2.55 1.65 -6.73
CA ASP A 234 1.68 2.61 -6.06
C ASP A 234 2.49 3.73 -5.41
N TRP A 235 3.55 3.32 -4.70
CA TRP A 235 4.44 4.19 -3.96
C TRP A 235 5.30 5.04 -4.90
N GLU A 236 5.68 4.52 -6.07
CA GLU A 236 6.39 5.27 -7.09
C GLU A 236 5.52 6.38 -7.70
N LEU A 237 4.26 6.08 -8.02
CA LEU A 237 3.27 7.08 -8.43
C LEU A 237 3.06 8.12 -7.32
N GLY A 238 2.85 7.65 -6.10
CA GLY A 238 2.75 8.48 -4.90
C GLY A 238 3.93 9.43 -4.74
N TYR A 239 5.15 8.91 -4.91
CA TYR A 239 6.38 9.67 -4.81
C TYR A 239 6.39 10.79 -5.86
N ARG A 240 6.07 10.48 -7.13
CA ARG A 240 5.98 11.50 -8.19
C ARG A 240 4.92 12.57 -7.92
N LEU A 241 3.78 12.20 -7.34
CA LEU A 241 2.72 13.13 -6.91
C LEU A 241 3.21 14.04 -5.78
N HIS A 242 3.86 13.48 -4.77
CA HIS A 242 4.48 14.22 -3.65
C HIS A 242 5.57 15.18 -4.13
N ARG A 243 6.44 14.74 -5.04
CA ARG A 243 7.49 15.59 -5.63
C ARG A 243 6.95 16.79 -6.42
N ARG A 244 5.70 16.70 -6.91
CA ARG A 244 4.96 17.80 -7.54
C ARG A 244 4.22 18.71 -6.53
N GLY A 245 4.33 18.43 -5.23
CA GLY A 245 3.75 19.24 -4.17
C GLY A 245 2.28 18.94 -3.83
N TYR A 246 1.69 17.90 -4.44
CA TYR A 246 0.32 17.50 -4.12
C TYR A 246 0.20 16.97 -2.69
N LYS A 247 -0.96 17.24 -2.09
CA LYS A 247 -1.24 16.87 -0.70
C LYS A 247 -1.86 15.49 -0.62
N PHE A 248 -1.67 14.85 0.53
CA PHE A 248 -2.24 13.54 0.84
C PHE A 248 -3.11 13.64 2.09
N LYS A 249 -4.17 12.83 2.15
CA LYS A 249 -5.04 12.67 3.32
C LYS A 249 -5.39 11.21 3.51
N VAL A 250 -5.32 10.77 4.77
CA VAL A 250 -5.79 9.45 5.18
C VAL A 250 -7.27 9.50 5.52
N ILE A 251 -8.02 8.52 5.04
CA ILE A 251 -9.36 8.20 5.51
C ILE A 251 -9.20 7.43 6.82
N LYS A 252 -9.66 8.04 7.92
CA LYS A 252 -9.56 7.44 9.27
C LYS A 252 -10.64 6.40 9.58
N LYS A 253 -11.63 6.23 8.70
CA LYS A 253 -12.70 5.25 8.84
C LYS A 253 -12.30 3.96 8.13
N ILE A 254 -12.80 2.83 8.61
CA ILE A 254 -12.77 1.58 7.86
C ILE A 254 -13.72 1.75 6.67
N VAL A 255 -13.21 1.44 5.48
CA VAL A 255 -13.95 1.61 4.22
C VAL A 255 -14.08 0.30 3.44
N GLY A 256 -13.60 -0.79 4.00
CA GLY A 256 -13.68 -2.13 3.43
C GLY A 256 -12.61 -3.04 4.01
N TYR A 257 -12.62 -4.29 3.56
CA TYR A 257 -11.75 -5.35 4.04
C TYR A 257 -11.07 -6.06 2.88
N HIS A 258 -9.81 -6.45 3.04
CA HIS A 258 -9.11 -7.25 2.05
C HIS A 258 -9.49 -8.72 2.18
N GLN A 259 -10.00 -9.30 1.11
CA GLN A 259 -10.35 -10.72 1.05
C GLN A 259 -9.07 -11.55 0.98
N GLU A 260 -8.86 -12.43 1.96
CA GLU A 260 -7.66 -13.25 2.00
C GLU A 260 -7.57 -14.23 0.85
N HIS A 261 -6.36 -14.38 0.33
CA HIS A 261 -6.04 -15.28 -0.77
C HIS A 261 -4.56 -15.71 -0.69
N PRO A 262 -4.17 -16.82 -1.33
CA PRO A 262 -2.82 -17.39 -1.21
C PRO A 262 -1.68 -16.42 -1.52
N SER A 263 -1.84 -15.56 -2.53
CA SER A 263 -0.82 -14.56 -2.89
C SER A 263 -0.55 -13.54 -1.76
N SER A 264 -1.48 -13.35 -0.80
CA SER A 264 -1.25 -12.53 0.41
C SER A 264 -0.04 -13.01 1.23
N PHE A 265 0.22 -14.32 1.20
CA PHE A 265 1.22 -14.97 2.03
C PHE A 265 2.56 -15.17 1.29
N ARG A 266 2.55 -15.12 -0.05
CA ARG A 266 3.61 -15.70 -0.89
C ARG A 266 4.33 -14.71 -1.81
N ASP A 267 3.79 -13.51 -2.05
CA ASP A 267 4.32 -12.57 -3.06
C ASP A 267 5.58 -11.76 -2.64
N ALA A 268 6.43 -12.29 -1.76
CA ALA A 268 7.64 -11.60 -1.27
C ALA A 268 8.75 -11.43 -2.33
N ASP A 269 8.73 -12.19 -3.42
CA ASP A 269 9.87 -12.36 -4.34
C ASP A 269 10.14 -11.20 -5.30
N SER A 270 9.33 -10.13 -5.28
CA SER A 270 9.41 -9.06 -6.27
C SER A 270 9.90 -7.71 -5.74
N GLU A 271 10.04 -7.54 -4.42
CA GLU A 271 10.41 -6.25 -3.82
C GLU A 271 11.78 -5.75 -4.29
N PHE A 272 12.76 -6.65 -4.43
CA PHE A 272 14.11 -6.28 -4.84
C PHE A 272 14.18 -5.78 -6.28
N GLU A 273 13.57 -6.52 -7.23
CA GLU A 273 13.50 -6.13 -8.65
C GLU A 273 12.75 -4.79 -8.83
N ASN A 274 11.63 -4.63 -8.14
CA ASN A 274 10.86 -3.39 -8.18
C ASN A 274 11.65 -2.21 -7.58
N LEU A 275 12.45 -2.46 -6.54
CA LEU A 275 13.35 -1.44 -5.98
C LEU A 275 14.46 -1.06 -6.96
N GLN A 276 14.94 -1.99 -7.78
CA GLN A 276 15.89 -1.71 -8.85
C GLN A 276 15.29 -0.76 -9.91
N ILE A 277 14.03 -0.97 -10.31
CA ILE A 277 13.31 -0.08 -11.22
C ILE A 277 13.21 1.32 -10.62
N LEU A 278 12.82 1.41 -9.34
CA LEU A 278 12.70 2.67 -8.61
C LEU A 278 14.01 3.46 -8.59
N TYR A 279 15.13 2.80 -8.25
CA TYR A 279 16.45 3.44 -8.22
C TYR A 279 16.98 3.81 -9.60
N LYS A 280 16.75 2.98 -10.62
CA LYS A 280 17.13 3.31 -12.00
C LYS A 280 16.44 4.58 -12.48
N LYS A 281 15.19 4.80 -12.07
CA LYS A 281 14.39 5.96 -12.47
C LYS A 281 14.73 7.23 -11.68
N HIS A 282 14.81 7.14 -10.35
CA HIS A 282 14.91 8.32 -9.47
C HIS A 282 16.33 8.56 -8.92
N GLY A 283 17.24 7.61 -9.14
CA GLY A 283 18.61 7.66 -8.65
C GLY A 283 18.73 7.47 -7.13
N TYR A 284 19.90 7.79 -6.60
CA TYR A 284 20.31 7.44 -5.22
C TYR A 284 20.50 8.66 -4.32
N ARG A 285 19.89 9.82 -4.62
CA ARG A 285 20.17 11.08 -3.91
C ARG A 285 19.09 11.48 -2.89
N ASP A 286 17.86 11.00 -3.08
CA ASP A 286 16.74 11.33 -2.20
C ASP A 286 16.65 10.34 -1.03
N PRO A 287 16.81 10.79 0.23
CA PRO A 287 16.69 9.91 1.41
C PRO A 287 15.34 9.25 1.56
N GLU A 288 14.27 9.83 0.99
CA GLU A 288 12.98 9.16 0.98
C GLU A 288 13.06 7.83 0.19
N LEU A 289 13.92 7.73 -0.81
CA LEU A 289 14.10 6.47 -1.53
C LEU A 289 15.26 5.66 -0.97
N THR A 290 16.43 6.27 -0.72
CA THR A 290 17.63 5.51 -0.33
C THR A 290 17.52 4.81 1.02
N LEU A 291 16.60 5.25 1.89
CA LEU A 291 16.37 4.57 3.18
C LEU A 291 15.77 3.17 3.03
N PHE A 292 15.17 2.84 1.88
CA PHE A 292 14.69 1.48 1.59
C PHE A 292 15.82 0.46 1.69
N ALA A 293 17.03 0.82 1.27
CA ALA A 293 18.20 -0.06 1.34
C ALA A 293 18.79 -0.26 2.74
N ILE A 294 18.13 0.23 3.78
CA ILE A 294 18.63 0.19 5.17
C ILE A 294 17.52 -0.26 6.11
N CYS A 295 16.35 0.38 5.99
CA CYS A 295 15.20 0.17 6.84
C CYS A 295 13.96 0.53 6.01
N PRO A 296 13.39 -0.41 5.25
CA PRO A 296 12.15 -0.14 4.52
C PRO A 296 11.03 0.25 5.50
N PRO A 297 10.04 1.03 5.03
CA PRO A 297 8.94 1.50 5.86
C PRO A 297 8.03 0.36 6.37
N SER A 298 7.97 -0.77 5.66
CA SER A 298 7.29 -2.01 6.09
C SER A 298 7.89 -2.58 7.37
N ASP A 299 9.22 -2.61 7.50
CA ASP A 299 9.91 -3.06 8.73
C ASP A 299 9.57 -2.17 9.94
N LYS A 300 9.83 -0.85 9.82
CA LYS A 300 9.77 0.10 10.95
C LYS A 300 9.42 1.51 10.48
N ILE A 301 8.15 1.74 10.13
CA ILE A 301 7.62 3.05 9.69
C ILE A 301 8.02 4.22 10.61
N ARG A 302 8.03 4.02 11.92
CA ARG A 302 8.37 5.07 12.89
C ARG A 302 9.84 5.48 12.76
N VAL A 303 10.75 4.50 12.71
CA VAL A 303 12.19 4.71 12.53
C VAL A 303 12.44 5.41 11.20
N TYR A 304 11.79 4.93 10.13
CA TYR A 304 11.89 5.50 8.79
C TYR A 304 11.48 6.99 8.77
N LYS A 305 10.29 7.34 9.28
CA LYS A 305 9.80 8.73 9.27
C LYS A 305 10.58 9.64 10.23
N ASN A 306 10.93 9.17 11.43
CA ASN A 306 11.74 9.95 12.36
C ASN A 306 13.16 10.23 11.82
N THR A 307 13.73 9.26 11.09
CA THR A 307 14.97 9.47 10.35
C THR A 307 14.82 10.58 9.31
N LEU A 308 13.77 10.54 8.48
CA LEU A 308 13.51 11.58 7.48
C LEU A 308 13.35 12.97 8.11
N ARG A 309 12.61 13.09 9.21
CA ARG A 309 12.46 14.35 9.96
C ARG A 309 13.81 14.89 10.42
N THR A 310 14.70 14.00 10.87
CA THR A 310 16.06 14.35 11.27
C THR A 310 16.91 14.79 10.06
N LEU A 311 16.85 14.03 8.96
CA LEU A 311 17.60 14.29 7.72
C LEU A 311 17.04 15.41 6.84
N ARG A 312 15.91 16.02 7.21
CA ARG A 312 15.37 17.24 6.56
C ARG A 312 15.84 18.52 7.27
N LYS A 313 15.96 18.50 8.60
CA LYS A 313 16.25 19.71 9.40
C LYS A 313 17.72 20.18 9.34
N TRP A 314 18.64 19.39 8.81
CA TRP A 314 20.07 19.70 8.84
C TRP A 314 20.47 20.95 8.04
N LYS A 315 19.83 21.22 6.89
CA LYS A 315 20.18 22.38 6.06
C LYS A 315 19.99 23.71 6.80
N ASN A 316 18.99 23.75 7.70
CA ASN A 316 18.64 24.95 8.45
C ASN A 316 19.43 25.07 9.77
N SER A 317 20.34 24.14 10.06
CA SER A 317 21.14 24.20 11.28
C SER A 317 22.25 25.24 11.13
N LYS A 318 22.36 26.15 12.11
CA LYS A 318 23.47 27.12 12.19
C LYS A 318 24.83 26.47 12.51
N ARG A 319 24.87 25.19 12.92
CA ARG A 319 26.10 24.49 13.35
C ARG A 319 26.79 23.72 12.21
N PRO A 320 27.99 24.11 11.75
CA PRO A 320 28.67 23.47 10.62
C PRO A 320 28.96 21.98 10.82
N SER A 321 29.35 21.58 12.04
CA SER A 321 29.67 20.19 12.36
C SER A 321 28.47 19.26 12.20
N TYR A 322 27.27 19.69 12.62
CA TYR A 322 26.05 18.92 12.41
C TYR A 322 25.70 18.78 10.93
N ARG A 323 25.88 19.84 10.12
CA ARG A 323 25.66 19.78 8.67
C ARG A 323 26.58 18.75 8.01
N ARG A 324 27.87 18.72 8.39
CA ARG A 324 28.85 17.75 7.88
C ARG A 324 28.44 16.30 8.19
N SER A 325 28.12 15.99 9.44
CA SER A 325 27.74 14.63 9.85
C SER A 325 26.44 14.17 9.17
N ALA A 326 25.44 15.05 9.09
CA ALA A 326 24.20 14.75 8.37
C ALA A 326 24.46 14.49 6.87
N GLN A 327 25.34 15.27 6.24
CA GLN A 327 25.70 15.06 4.84
C GLN A 327 26.46 13.74 4.63
N GLN A 328 27.34 13.35 5.56
CA GLN A 328 28.02 12.06 5.53
C GLN A 328 27.04 10.89 5.66
N VAL A 329 26.10 10.94 6.61
CA VAL A 329 25.04 9.93 6.74
C VAL A 329 24.22 9.84 5.45
N ARG A 330 23.83 10.96 4.84
CA ARG A 330 23.09 10.96 3.56
C ARG A 330 23.90 10.34 2.41
N ARG A 331 25.20 10.63 2.33
CA ARG A 331 26.10 10.01 1.34
C ARG A 331 26.24 8.52 1.58
N ALA A 332 26.30 8.09 2.84
CA ALA A 332 26.31 6.68 3.19
C ALA A 332 24.99 5.98 2.83
N CYS A 333 23.83 6.62 3.04
CA CYS A 333 22.55 6.09 2.55
C CYS A 333 22.54 5.92 1.03
N ALA A 334 23.01 6.93 0.30
CA ALA A 334 23.13 6.87 -1.16
C ALA A 334 24.06 5.72 -1.61
N ARG A 335 25.20 5.55 -0.92
CA ARG A 335 26.14 4.44 -1.17
C ARG A 335 25.48 3.09 -0.88
N SER A 336 24.74 2.95 0.22
CA SER A 336 24.00 1.73 0.59
C SER A 336 22.99 1.36 -0.49
N ALA A 337 22.21 2.32 -0.97
CA ALA A 337 21.23 2.10 -2.04
C ALA A 337 21.89 1.70 -3.37
N LYS A 338 23.02 2.33 -3.73
CA LYS A 338 23.79 1.93 -4.91
C LYS A 338 24.37 0.53 -4.77
N LEU A 339 24.89 0.18 -3.60
CA LEU A 339 25.44 -1.15 -3.33
C LEU A 339 24.34 -2.22 -3.36
N LEU A 340 23.18 -1.97 -2.73
CA LEU A 340 22.03 -2.87 -2.83
C LEU A 340 21.64 -3.12 -4.30
N TYR A 341 21.66 -2.08 -5.14
CA TYR A 341 21.35 -2.19 -6.56
C TYR A 341 22.39 -3.00 -7.35
N THR A 342 23.68 -2.77 -7.09
CA THR A 342 24.79 -3.29 -7.92
C THR A 342 25.38 -4.61 -7.43
N ASN A 343 25.40 -4.83 -6.12
CA ASN A 343 25.97 -6.00 -5.47
C ASN A 343 25.35 -6.18 -4.07
N PRO A 344 24.10 -6.69 -3.98
CA PRO A 344 23.36 -6.84 -2.73
C PRO A 344 24.04 -7.77 -1.71
N ASP A 345 24.84 -8.74 -2.17
CA ASP A 345 25.50 -9.72 -1.30
C ASP A 345 26.86 -9.28 -0.76
N SER A 346 27.36 -8.14 -1.25
CA SER A 346 28.67 -7.61 -0.86
C SER A 346 28.81 -7.45 0.66
N PRO A 347 29.93 -7.92 1.27
CA PRO A 347 30.25 -7.64 2.66
C PRO A 347 30.22 -6.14 2.99
N VAL A 348 30.59 -5.30 2.02
CA VAL A 348 30.56 -3.83 2.15
C VAL A 348 29.13 -3.32 2.31
N TYR A 349 28.18 -3.85 1.54
CA TYR A 349 26.76 -3.50 1.69
C TYR A 349 26.24 -3.91 3.07
N LYS A 350 26.48 -5.17 3.47
CA LYS A 350 26.04 -5.72 4.76
C LYS A 350 26.57 -4.88 5.93
N HIS A 351 27.85 -4.49 5.88
CA HIS A 351 28.46 -3.62 6.88
C HIS A 351 27.85 -2.22 6.92
N VAL A 352 27.74 -1.54 5.76
CA VAL A 352 27.20 -0.18 5.67
C VAL A 352 25.74 -0.14 6.09
N SER A 353 24.93 -1.07 5.60
CA SER A 353 23.49 -1.15 5.90
C SER A 353 23.24 -1.42 7.38
N SER A 354 23.93 -2.39 7.99
CA SER A 354 23.82 -2.67 9.44
C SER A 354 24.26 -1.48 10.30
N THR A 355 25.39 -0.85 9.97
CA THR A 355 25.90 0.33 10.70
C THR A 355 24.92 1.49 10.63
N LEU A 356 24.34 1.74 9.46
CA LEU A 356 23.31 2.75 9.29
C LEU A 356 22.05 2.39 10.08
N LYS A 357 21.52 1.16 9.95
CA LYS A 357 20.31 0.69 10.65
C LYS A 357 20.41 0.91 12.16
N ASN A 358 21.53 0.56 12.78
CA ASN A 358 21.79 0.78 14.21
C ASN A 358 21.79 2.28 14.59
N GLY A 359 22.41 3.12 13.74
CA GLY A 359 22.37 4.56 13.90
C GLY A 359 20.95 5.12 13.82
N LEU A 360 20.14 4.66 12.87
CA LEU A 360 18.76 5.11 12.68
C LEU A 360 17.85 4.72 13.84
N ILE A 361 17.98 3.50 14.38
CA ILE A 361 17.27 3.06 15.58
C ILE A 361 17.62 3.96 16.78
N SER A 362 18.90 4.28 16.94
CA SER A 362 19.35 5.20 18.00
C SER A 362 18.76 6.61 17.83
N LEU A 363 18.63 7.10 16.60
CA LEU A 363 17.99 8.39 16.30
C LEU A 363 16.49 8.37 16.65
N ASP A 364 15.78 7.28 16.35
CA ASP A 364 14.36 7.11 16.70
C ASP A 364 14.11 7.21 18.21
N GLN A 365 14.95 6.56 19.02
CA GLN A 365 14.86 6.60 20.48
C GLN A 365 15.02 8.03 21.01
N ILE A 366 15.97 8.80 20.46
CA ILE A 366 16.17 10.21 20.84
C ILE A 366 14.97 11.07 20.42
N TYR A 367 14.47 10.86 19.20
CA TYR A 367 13.34 11.63 18.68
C TYR A 367 12.08 11.42 19.52
N SER A 368 11.83 10.16 19.91
CA SER A 368 10.66 9.74 20.67
C SER A 368 10.76 10.01 22.17
N GLY A 369 11.95 10.23 22.72
CA GLY A 369 12.16 10.51 24.15
C GLY A 369 11.64 11.89 24.60
N LYS A 370 11.57 12.09 25.93
CA LYS A 370 11.05 13.33 26.58
C LYS A 370 12.06 14.50 26.67
N ALA A 371 13.26 14.34 26.12
CA ALA A 371 14.33 15.35 26.24
C ALA A 371 13.98 16.69 25.56
N SER A 372 14.54 17.80 26.06
CA SER A 372 14.34 19.13 25.46
C SER A 372 14.88 19.21 24.03
N PRO A 373 14.42 20.15 23.19
CA PRO A 373 14.92 20.31 21.82
C PRO A 373 16.45 20.45 21.72
N LEU A 374 17.06 21.20 22.65
CA LEU A 374 18.51 21.38 22.72
C LEU A 374 19.23 20.08 23.09
N GLN A 375 18.70 19.32 24.06
CA GLN A 375 19.26 18.02 24.45
C GLN A 375 19.14 17.00 23.31
N LYS A 376 17.98 16.92 22.65
CA LYS A 376 17.77 16.06 21.47
C LYS A 376 18.78 16.40 20.38
N HIS A 377 19.00 17.68 20.09
CA HIS A 377 19.97 18.10 19.08
C HIS A 377 21.40 17.64 19.41
N ARG A 378 21.85 17.79 20.67
CA ARG A 378 23.18 17.30 21.11
C ARG A 378 23.31 15.78 20.95
N LYS A 379 22.29 15.03 21.39
CA LYS A 379 22.26 13.56 21.29
C LYS A 379 22.26 13.08 19.82
N ILE A 380 21.44 13.68 18.96
CA ILE A 380 21.38 13.37 17.52
C ILE A 380 22.76 13.58 16.88
N LYS A 381 23.43 14.70 17.16
CA LYS A 381 24.78 14.95 16.64
C LYS A 381 25.76 13.85 17.08
N SER A 382 25.75 13.48 18.36
CA SER A 382 26.63 12.43 18.90
C SER A 382 26.42 11.09 18.18
N VAL A 383 25.16 10.69 17.96
CA VAL A 383 24.82 9.47 17.21
C VAL A 383 25.32 9.55 15.78
N MET A 384 25.07 10.66 15.07
CA MET A 384 25.56 10.84 13.69
C MET A 384 27.09 10.76 13.62
N ASP A 385 27.81 11.41 14.54
CA ASP A 385 29.28 11.37 14.59
C ASP A 385 29.78 9.94 14.86
N LYS A 386 29.13 9.20 15.76
CA LYS A 386 29.45 7.79 16.04
C LYS A 386 29.21 6.91 14.80
N THR A 387 28.06 7.05 14.14
CA THR A 387 27.75 6.32 12.89
C THR A 387 28.78 6.63 11.81
N CYS A 388 29.16 7.90 11.62
CA CYS A 388 30.17 8.27 10.63
C CYS A 388 31.55 7.68 10.94
N ARG A 389 31.94 7.58 12.22
CA ARG A 389 33.19 6.90 12.61
C ARG A 389 33.14 5.40 12.35
N SER A 390 32.02 4.74 12.66
CA SER A 390 31.84 3.30 12.40
C SER A 390 31.92 2.99 10.91
N LEU A 391 31.30 3.83 10.06
CA LEU A 391 31.33 3.67 8.60
C LEU A 391 32.72 3.82 7.95
N LYS A 392 33.73 4.33 8.67
CA LYS A 392 35.11 4.44 8.19
C LYS A 392 35.97 3.24 8.58
N ARG A 393 35.50 2.38 9.49
CA ARG A 393 36.28 1.28 10.09
C ARG A 393 36.04 -0.06 9.40
N GLY A 394 35.13 -0.13 8.43
CA GLY A 394 34.89 -1.26 7.53
C GLY A 394 34.70 -0.74 6.11
#